data_AF-A0A0N1ED67-F1
#
_entry.id   AF-A0A0N1ED67-F1
#
_cell.length_a   1.000
_cell.length_b   1.000
_cell.length_c   1.000
_cell.angle_alpha   90.00
_cell.angle_beta   90.00
_cell.angle_gamma   90.00
#
_symmetry.space_group_name_H-M   'P 1'
#
loop_
_entity.id
_entity.type
_entity.pdbx_description
1 polymer ?
#
loop_
_entity_poly.entity_id
_entity_poly.type
_entity_poly.pdbx_seq_one_letter_code
_entity_poly.pdbx_strand_id
1 'polypeptide(L)'
;MKTKFTQLVVLRKKKVDEAELMLQKNAQKIIDKQAEIDALIREFATLEEPKNGVYQAFLTFVHHKNEYRETIDFKMGELALLKKQKQELQEYFKMQNVEYEKAKYLDGLEVKKILDKIRRQESKDLDEISVMLYANHHKEQS
;
A
#
# COMPACT_ATOMS: atom_id res chain seq x y z
N MET A 1 16.34 10.21 17.62
CA MET A 1 16.32 9.63 18.99
C MET A 1 15.53 8.33 18.90
N LYS A 2 16.08 7.17 19.30
CA LYS A 2 15.31 5.90 19.27
C LYS A 2 14.40 5.86 20.49
N THR A 3 13.10 5.73 20.29
CA THR A 3 12.13 5.52 21.38
C THR A 3 11.71 4.04 21.43
N LYS A 4 10.97 3.67 22.47
CA LYS A 4 10.31 2.36 22.56
C LYS A 4 9.33 2.07 21.41
N PHE A 5 8.82 3.11 20.73
CA PHE A 5 7.87 3.00 19.62
C PHE A 5 8.53 3.01 18.25
N THR A 6 9.81 3.34 18.13
CA THR A 6 10.49 3.41 16.83
C THR A 6 10.45 2.07 16.08
N GLN A 7 10.58 0.94 16.80
CA GLN A 7 10.44 -0.39 16.19
C GLN A 7 9.01 -0.67 15.71
N LEU A 8 8.00 -0.18 16.44
CA LEU A 8 6.60 -0.30 16.06
C LEU A 8 6.30 0.49 14.79
N VAL A 9 6.83 1.71 14.68
CA VAL A 9 6.70 2.55 13.46
C VAL A 9 7.30 1.83 12.25
N VAL A 10 8.50 1.26 12.39
CA VAL A 10 9.15 0.50 11.30
C VAL A 10 8.32 -0.73 10.91
N LEU A 11 7.81 -1.48 11.89
CA LEU A 11 6.97 -2.65 11.62
C LEU A 11 5.68 -2.27 10.88
N ARG A 12 5.02 -1.18 11.30
CA ARG A 12 3.81 -0.69 10.65
C ARG A 12 4.08 -0.15 9.26
N LYS A 13 5.22 0.52 9.04
CA LYS A 13 5.63 0.97 7.71
C LYS A 13 5.79 -0.20 6.74
N LYS A 14 6.45 -1.28 7.17
CA LYS A 14 6.56 -2.51 6.37
C LYS A 14 5.19 -3.07 5.98
N LYS A 15 4.21 -3.04 6.88
CA LYS A 15 2.84 -3.50 6.58
C LYS A 15 2.13 -2.63 5.55
N VAL A 16 2.35 -1.31 5.58
CA VAL A 16 1.86 -0.39 4.54
C VAL A 16 2.51 -0.70 3.20
N ASP A 17 3.83 -0.88 3.18
CA ASP A 17 4.58 -1.17 1.95
C ASP A 17 4.16 -2.53 1.35
N GLU A 18 3.93 -3.55 2.19
CA GLU A 18 3.37 -4.84 1.78
C GLU A 18 1.97 -4.68 1.14
N ALA A 19 1.09 -3.89 1.75
CA ALA A 19 -0.25 -3.63 1.23
C ALA A 19 -0.21 -2.87 -0.11
N GLU A 20 0.71 -1.91 -0.25
CA GLU A 20 0.93 -1.18 -1.51
C GLU A 20 1.42 -2.11 -2.62
N LEU A 21 2.37 -2.99 -2.32
CA LEU A 21 2.85 -4.00 -3.28
C LEU A 21 1.73 -4.93 -3.74
N MET A 22 0.83 -5.34 -2.82
CA MET A 22 -0.34 -6.15 -3.17
C MET A 22 -1.29 -5.41 -4.12
N LEU A 23 -1.53 -4.12 -3.88
CA LEU A 23 -2.34 -3.27 -4.76
C LEU A 23 -1.73 -3.15 -6.16
N GLN A 24 -0.42 -2.92 -6.26
CA GLN A 24 0.28 -2.82 -7.54
C GLN A 24 0.20 -4.13 -8.31
N LYS A 25 0.43 -5.27 -7.65
CA LYS A 25 0.31 -6.60 -8.26
C LYS A 25 -1.11 -6.88 -8.76
N ASN A 26 -2.13 -6.53 -7.98
CA ASN A 26 -3.52 -6.70 -8.41
C ASN A 26 -3.86 -5.76 -9.59
N ALA A 27 -3.37 -4.52 -9.58
CA ALA A 27 -3.55 -3.58 -10.69
C ALA A 27 -2.92 -4.11 -11.99
N GLN A 28 -1.72 -4.68 -11.92
CA GLN A 28 -1.08 -5.31 -13.08
C GLN A 28 -1.92 -6.47 -13.62
N LYS A 29 -2.39 -7.37 -12.74
CA LYS A 29 -3.26 -8.49 -13.14
C LYS A 29 -4.54 -8.03 -13.83
N ILE A 30 -5.13 -6.90 -13.39
CA ILE A 30 -6.30 -6.31 -14.03
C ILE A 30 -5.97 -5.84 -15.45
N ILE A 31 -4.83 -5.17 -15.63
CA ILE A 31 -4.38 -4.70 -16.94
C ILE A 31 -4.13 -5.88 -17.88
N ASP A 32 -3.40 -6.88 -17.42
CA ASP A 32 -3.09 -8.08 -18.21
C ASP A 32 -4.38 -8.81 -18.62
N LYS A 33 -5.30 -9.00 -17.68
CA LYS A 33 -6.58 -9.66 -17.94
C LYS A 33 -7.46 -8.86 -18.91
N GLN A 34 -7.46 -7.53 -18.80
CA GLN A 34 -8.18 -6.67 -19.74
C GLN A 34 -7.58 -6.80 -21.15
N ALA A 35 -6.25 -6.81 -21.27
CA ALA A 35 -5.58 -6.99 -22.56
C ALA A 35 -5.88 -8.37 -23.18
N GLU A 36 -5.94 -9.44 -22.38
CA GLU A 36 -6.39 -10.77 -22.84
C GLU A 36 -7.82 -10.73 -23.39
N ILE A 37 -8.75 -10.08 -22.69
CA ILE A 37 -10.15 -9.95 -23.12
C ILE A 37 -10.21 -9.15 -24.42
N ASP A 38 -9.49 -8.03 -24.52
CA ASP A 38 -9.48 -7.18 -25.71
C ASP A 38 -8.87 -7.89 -26.92
N ALA A 39 -7.93 -8.81 -26.71
CA ALA A 39 -7.39 -9.66 -27.76
C ALA A 39 -8.43 -10.67 -28.25
N LEU A 40 -9.10 -11.36 -27.34
CA LEU A 40 -10.17 -12.31 -27.69
C LEU A 40 -11.35 -11.65 -28.39
N ILE A 41 -11.75 -10.44 -27.96
CA ILE A 41 -12.81 -9.68 -28.64
C ILE A 41 -12.38 -9.32 -30.06
N ARG A 42 -11.11 -8.96 -30.28
CA ARG A 42 -10.58 -8.69 -31.62
C ARG A 42 -10.57 -9.95 -32.48
N GLU A 43 -10.10 -11.06 -31.97
CA GLU A 43 -10.14 -12.36 -32.67
C GLU A 43 -11.58 -12.75 -33.02
N PHE A 44 -12.51 -12.62 -32.06
CA PHE A 44 -13.93 -12.89 -32.27
C PHE A 44 -14.53 -12.01 -33.39
N ALA A 45 -14.13 -10.74 -33.48
CA ALA A 45 -14.59 -9.83 -34.52
C ALA A 45 -14.06 -10.18 -35.93
N THR A 46 -12.95 -10.93 -36.03
CA THR A 46 -12.40 -11.41 -37.31
C THR A 46 -13.05 -12.71 -37.80
N LEU A 47 -13.93 -13.33 -37.00
CA LEU A 47 -14.63 -14.55 -37.39
C LEU A 47 -15.63 -14.26 -38.51
N GLU A 48 -15.35 -14.77 -39.71
CA GLU A 48 -16.24 -14.69 -40.84
C GLU A 48 -17.13 -15.94 -40.95
N GLU A 49 -18.42 -15.71 -41.10
CA GLU A 49 -19.39 -16.78 -41.32
C GLU A 49 -19.20 -17.39 -42.72
N PRO A 50 -19.17 -18.74 -42.84
CA PRO A 50 -19.04 -19.39 -44.14
C PRO A 50 -20.27 -19.08 -45.01
N LYS A 51 -20.07 -18.26 -46.06
CA LYS A 51 -21.14 -17.83 -46.98
C LYS A 51 -21.61 -18.95 -47.93
N ASN A 52 -20.75 -19.94 -48.16
CA ASN A 52 -21.00 -21.09 -49.02
C ASN A 52 -20.28 -22.32 -48.43
N GLY A 53 -20.81 -23.52 -48.64
CA GLY A 53 -20.15 -24.76 -48.21
C GLY A 53 -21.11 -25.82 -47.67
N VAL A 54 -20.53 -26.87 -47.05
CA VAL A 54 -21.29 -27.97 -46.43
C VAL A 54 -21.84 -27.52 -45.09
N TYR A 55 -23.08 -27.91 -44.76
CA TYR A 55 -23.75 -27.60 -43.49
C TYR A 55 -22.90 -27.89 -42.24
N GLN A 56 -22.07 -28.95 -42.28
CA GLN A 56 -21.13 -29.28 -41.21
C GLN A 56 -20.16 -28.14 -40.88
N ALA A 57 -19.66 -27.41 -41.89
CA ALA A 57 -18.75 -26.28 -41.69
C ALA A 57 -19.44 -25.11 -40.98
N PHE A 58 -20.72 -24.89 -41.25
CA PHE A 58 -21.53 -23.91 -40.53
C PHE A 58 -21.74 -24.31 -39.06
N LEU A 59 -22.05 -25.58 -38.78
CA LEU A 59 -22.18 -26.07 -37.40
C LEU A 59 -20.88 -25.87 -36.62
N THR A 60 -19.74 -26.25 -37.20
CA THR A 60 -18.42 -26.03 -36.59
C THR A 60 -18.18 -24.55 -36.30
N PHE A 61 -18.49 -23.66 -37.25
CA PHE A 61 -18.37 -22.22 -37.03
C PHE A 61 -19.24 -21.73 -35.85
N VAL A 62 -20.50 -22.15 -35.76
CA VAL A 62 -21.39 -21.78 -34.65
C VAL A 62 -20.86 -22.29 -33.31
N HIS A 63 -20.32 -23.51 -33.26
CA HIS A 63 -19.70 -24.04 -32.06
C HIS A 63 -18.49 -23.21 -31.61
N HIS A 64 -17.56 -22.92 -32.53
CA HIS A 64 -16.41 -22.06 -32.22
C HIS A 64 -16.85 -20.67 -31.76
N LYS A 65 -17.84 -20.07 -32.42
CA LYS A 65 -18.38 -18.76 -32.04
C LYS A 65 -18.94 -18.77 -30.61
N ASN A 66 -19.63 -19.84 -30.21
CA ASN A 66 -20.15 -19.96 -28.85
C ASN A 66 -19.03 -20.17 -27.83
N GLU A 67 -18.02 -20.99 -28.15
CA GLU A 67 -16.84 -21.20 -27.29
C GLU A 67 -16.09 -19.89 -27.02
N TYR A 68 -15.92 -19.03 -28.02
CA TYR A 68 -15.33 -17.70 -27.84
C TYR A 68 -16.16 -16.83 -26.89
N ARG A 69 -17.49 -16.83 -27.03
CA ARG A 69 -18.39 -16.07 -26.14
C ARG A 69 -18.26 -16.55 -24.69
N GLU A 70 -18.34 -17.86 -24.47
CA GLU A 70 -18.19 -18.45 -23.15
C GLU A 70 -16.83 -18.11 -22.52
N THR A 71 -15.76 -18.15 -23.33
CA THR A 71 -14.41 -17.80 -22.88
C THR A 71 -14.29 -16.32 -22.50
N ILE A 72 -14.87 -15.42 -23.30
CA ILE A 72 -14.90 -13.98 -23.01
C ILE A 72 -15.69 -13.73 -21.72
N ASP A 73 -16.88 -14.30 -21.59
CA ASP A 73 -17.72 -14.14 -20.40
C ASP A 73 -17.02 -14.66 -19.13
N PHE A 74 -16.37 -15.83 -19.22
CA PHE A 74 -15.58 -16.38 -18.14
C PHE A 74 -14.46 -15.43 -17.70
N LYS A 75 -13.66 -14.92 -18.64
CA LYS A 75 -12.58 -13.98 -18.34
C LYS A 75 -13.09 -12.63 -17.82
N MET A 76 -14.24 -12.16 -18.29
CA MET A 76 -14.90 -10.97 -17.73
C MET A 76 -15.31 -11.20 -16.27
N GLY A 77 -15.74 -12.41 -15.93
CA GLY A 77 -15.98 -12.83 -14.54
C GLY A 77 -14.70 -12.78 -13.69
N GLU A 78 -13.58 -13.31 -14.18
CA GLU A 78 -12.28 -13.21 -13.50
C GLU A 78 -11.85 -11.76 -13.28
N LEU A 79 -12.04 -10.91 -14.30
CA LEU A 79 -11.74 -9.48 -14.22
C LEU A 79 -12.59 -8.78 -13.15
N ALA A 80 -13.88 -9.12 -13.04
CA ALA A 80 -14.76 -8.59 -12.01
C ALA A 80 -14.29 -8.97 -10.61
N LEU A 81 -13.84 -10.22 -10.42
CA LEU A 81 -13.27 -10.68 -9.15
C LEU A 81 -11.98 -9.91 -8.81
N LEU A 82 -11.09 -9.70 -9.78
CA LEU A 82 -9.87 -8.91 -9.58
C LEU A 82 -10.19 -7.47 -9.18
N LYS A 83 -11.20 -6.85 -9.81
CA LYS A 83 -11.69 -5.50 -9.46
C LYS A 83 -12.28 -5.44 -8.05
N LYS A 84 -13.01 -6.48 -7.62
CA LYS A 84 -13.49 -6.58 -6.24
C LYS A 84 -12.33 -6.70 -5.24
N GLN A 85 -11.36 -7.57 -5.53
CA GLN A 85 -10.14 -7.71 -4.71
C GLN A 85 -9.37 -6.39 -4.61
N LYS A 86 -9.33 -5.58 -5.68
CA LYS A 86 -8.74 -4.24 -5.63
C LYS A 86 -9.38 -3.38 -4.55
N GLN A 87 -10.71 -3.38 -4.45
CA GLN A 87 -11.43 -2.59 -3.45
C GLN A 87 -11.12 -3.07 -2.02
N GLU A 88 -11.09 -4.38 -1.81
CA GLU A 88 -10.73 -4.99 -0.51
C GLU A 88 -9.29 -4.63 -0.12
N LEU A 89 -8.34 -4.69 -1.05
CA LEU A 89 -6.95 -4.31 -0.85
C LEU A 89 -6.79 -2.80 -0.58
N GLN A 90 -7.62 -1.95 -1.19
CA GLN A 90 -7.62 -0.51 -0.93
C GLN A 90 -8.06 -0.19 0.50
N GLU A 91 -9.10 -0.86 0.99
CA GLU A 91 -9.53 -0.70 2.38
C GLU A 91 -8.48 -1.26 3.35
N TYR A 92 -7.87 -2.41 3.01
CA TYR A 92 -6.76 -2.95 3.79
C TYR A 92 -5.58 -1.99 3.88
N PHE A 93 -5.15 -1.41 2.75
CA PHE A 93 -4.09 -0.41 2.72
C PHE A 93 -4.43 0.81 3.59
N LYS A 94 -5.66 1.32 3.48
CA LYS A 94 -6.13 2.44 4.31
C LYS A 94 -6.06 2.12 5.79
N MET A 95 -6.50 0.92 6.20
CA MET A 95 -6.40 0.47 7.59
C MET A 95 -4.95 0.40 8.07
N GLN A 96 -4.03 -0.18 7.27
CA GLN A 96 -2.61 -0.23 7.65
C GLN A 96 -2.00 1.17 7.76
N ASN A 97 -2.39 2.10 6.88
CA ASN A 97 -1.89 3.47 6.92
C ASN A 97 -2.36 4.22 8.18
N VAL A 98 -3.62 4.02 8.59
CA VAL A 98 -4.13 4.57 9.86
C VAL A 98 -3.33 4.05 11.05
N GLU A 99 -3.05 2.74 11.10
CA GLU A 99 -2.25 2.14 12.17
C GLU A 99 -0.80 2.63 12.17
N TYR A 100 -0.22 2.89 11.00
CA TYR A 100 1.10 3.50 10.87
C TYR A 100 1.13 4.92 11.43
N GLU A 101 0.15 5.76 11.06
CA GLU A 101 0.08 7.14 11.57
C GLU A 101 -0.17 7.19 13.08
N LYS A 102 -0.97 6.27 13.63
CA LYS A 102 -1.12 6.12 15.09
C LYS A 102 0.22 5.80 15.76
N ALA A 103 0.99 4.87 15.22
CA ALA A 103 2.31 4.52 15.77
C ALA A 103 3.29 5.70 15.69
N LYS A 104 3.29 6.44 14.58
CA LYS A 104 4.11 7.63 14.38
C LYS A 104 3.77 8.74 15.37
N TYR A 105 2.48 8.94 15.62
CA TYR A 105 2.01 9.90 16.63
C TYR A 105 2.50 9.54 18.03
N LEU A 106 2.41 8.26 18.42
CA LEU A 106 2.91 7.80 19.72
C LEU A 106 4.44 7.97 19.86
N ASP A 107 5.20 7.66 18.82
CA ASP A 107 6.65 7.89 18.79
C ASP A 107 6.98 9.38 18.94
N GLY A 108 6.26 10.26 18.23
CA GLY A 108 6.43 11.70 18.33
C GLY A 108 6.13 12.27 19.72
N LEU A 109 5.07 11.77 20.40
CA LEU A 109 4.77 12.15 21.78
C LEU A 109 5.89 11.74 22.75
N GLU A 110 6.48 10.55 22.56
CA GLU A 110 7.57 10.08 23.41
C GLU A 110 8.86 10.89 23.17
N VAL A 111 9.19 11.20 21.91
CA VAL A 111 10.32 12.09 21.57
C VAL A 111 10.14 13.44 22.25
N LYS A 112 8.94 14.03 22.18
CA LYS A 112 8.65 15.33 22.82
C LYS A 112 8.88 15.27 24.33
N LYS A 113 8.38 14.22 25.01
CA LYS A 113 8.60 14.02 26.45
C LYS A 113 10.09 13.91 26.79
N ILE A 114 10.88 13.20 25.99
CA ILE A 114 12.32 13.06 26.23
C ILE A 114 13.01 14.42 26.05
N LEU A 115 12.69 15.16 24.99
CA LEU A 115 13.24 16.50 24.76
C LEU A 115 12.90 17.48 25.89
N ASP A 116 11.65 17.46 26.37
CA ASP A 116 11.24 18.32 27.49
C ASP A 116 11.97 17.94 28.79
N LYS A 117 12.25 16.65 29.01
CA LYS A 117 13.05 16.19 30.15
C LYS A 117 14.51 16.66 30.05
N ILE A 118 15.11 16.55 28.87
CA ILE A 118 16.49 17.01 28.61
C ILE A 118 16.59 18.51 28.85
N ARG A 119 15.70 19.31 28.26
CA ARG A 119 15.69 20.79 28.44
C ARG A 119 15.57 21.20 29.90
N ARG A 120 14.72 20.53 30.67
CA ARG A 120 14.57 20.80 32.11
C ARG A 120 15.81 20.43 32.90
N GLN A 121 16.51 19.36 32.52
CA GLN A 121 17.75 18.97 33.16
C GLN A 121 18.86 19.97 32.83
N GLU A 122 19.03 20.32 31.55
CA GLU A 122 20.01 21.32 31.09
C GLU A 122 19.81 22.66 31.79
N SER A 123 18.56 23.12 31.96
CA SER A 123 18.28 24.36 32.71
C SER A 123 18.73 24.28 34.16
N LYS A 124 18.48 23.16 34.85
CA LYS A 124 18.91 22.97 36.24
C LYS A 124 20.43 22.92 36.36
N ASP A 125 21.08 22.20 35.45
CA ASP A 125 22.53 22.06 35.44
C ASP A 125 23.19 23.44 35.21
N LEU A 126 22.63 24.27 34.32
CA LEU A 126 23.09 25.65 34.11
C LEU A 126 22.90 26.54 35.34
N ASP A 127 21.77 26.42 36.03
CA ASP A 127 21.51 27.15 37.28
C ASP A 127 22.52 26.73 38.37
N GLU A 128 22.77 25.43 38.52
CA GLU A 128 23.75 24.89 39.48
C GLU A 128 25.18 25.38 39.16
N ILE A 129 25.60 25.32 37.90
CA ILE A 129 26.89 25.84 37.45
C ILE A 129 27.01 27.34 37.76
N SER A 130 25.95 28.12 37.53
CA SER A 130 25.92 29.55 37.79
C SER A 130 26.11 29.86 39.29
N VAL A 131 25.44 29.10 40.16
CA VAL A 131 25.61 29.21 41.62
C VAL A 131 27.02 28.85 42.05
N MET A 132 27.60 27.77 41.52
CA MET A 132 28.97 27.36 41.83
C MET A 132 30.01 28.40 41.40
N LEU A 133 29.87 28.96 40.19
CA LEU A 133 30.74 30.02 39.68
C LEU A 133 30.67 31.27 40.55
N TYR A 134 29.46 31.70 40.92
CA TYR A 134 29.26 32.84 41.82
C TYR A 134 29.88 32.60 43.20
N ALA A 135 29.69 31.42 43.78
CA ALA A 135 30.25 31.06 45.08
C ALA A 135 31.79 30.99 45.06
N ASN A 136 32.38 30.50 43.98
CA ASN A 136 33.84 30.47 43.82
C ASN A 136 34.42 31.89 43.64
N HIS A 137 33.77 32.75 42.86
CA HIS A 137 34.22 34.14 42.69
C HIS A 137 34.19 34.94 44.00
N HIS A 138 33.21 34.69 44.88
CA HIS A 138 33.15 35.31 46.21
C HIS A 138 34.23 34.81 47.17
N LYS A 139 34.67 33.55 47.04
CA LYS A 139 35.77 32.99 47.84
C LYS A 139 37.15 33.52 47.46
N GLU A 140 37.36 33.92 46.21
CA GLU A 140 38.62 34.53 45.76
C GLU A 140 38.75 36.02 46.11
N GLN A 141 37.66 36.67 46.53
CA GLN A 141 37.62 38.09 46.93
C GLN A 141 37.65 38.29 48.46
N SER A 142 37.66 37.21 49.26
CA SER A 142 37.85 37.21 50.72
C SER A 142 39.24 36.70 51.08
#